data_AF-A0A1Y1MFR9-F1
#
_entry.id   AF-A0A1Y1MFR9-F1
#
_cell.length_a   1.000
_cell.length_b   1.000
_cell.length_c   1.000
_cell.angle_alpha   90.00
_cell.angle_beta   90.00
_cell.angle_gamma   90.00
#
_symmetry.space_group_name_H-M   'P 1'
#
loop_
_entity.id
_entity.type
_entity.pdbx_description
1 polymer ?
#
loop_
_entity_poly.entity_id
_entity_poly.type
_entity_poly.pdbx_seq_one_letter_code
_entity_poly.pdbx_strand_id
1 'polypeptide(L)'
;MRLRYNGELREPWEGVGYVIKIPNSQSDEVGLELRKTGNDKLVPTDLSHNFSADYVWKATSYDRMQLAMKTFAVDDMSVSGYIFHTLLGHEVQLQPVQSRLPRKWSVPGLPELNQSQIDAIKSVLQKPLSLIQGPPGTGKTVTSATIIYHLAKMSGNQVLV
;
A
#
# COMPACT_ATOMS: atom_id res chain seq x y z
N MET A 1 10.91 15.40 -7.27
CA MET A 1 10.83 16.60 -8.14
C MET A 1 12.23 17.01 -8.51
N ARG A 2 12.44 17.56 -9.70
CA ARG A 2 13.72 18.17 -10.11
C ARG A 2 13.54 19.67 -10.09
N LEU A 3 14.46 20.40 -9.47
CA LEU A 3 14.53 21.85 -9.47
C LEU A 3 15.74 22.27 -10.31
N ARG A 4 15.56 23.25 -11.19
CA ARG A 4 16.64 23.78 -12.03
C ARG A 4 16.67 25.29 -11.96
N TYR A 5 17.87 25.85 -11.91
CA TYR A 5 18.12 27.27 -12.11
C TYR A 5 18.76 27.48 -13.48
N ASN A 6 18.11 28.29 -14.32
CA ASN A 6 18.57 28.63 -15.66
C ASN A 6 18.62 30.16 -15.87
N GLY A 7 18.78 30.94 -14.79
CA GLY A 7 18.89 32.39 -14.87
C GLY A 7 20.32 32.88 -15.12
N GLU A 8 20.50 34.20 -15.17
CA GLU A 8 21.77 34.84 -15.56
C GLU A 8 22.69 35.19 -14.37
N LEU A 9 22.20 35.10 -13.13
CA LEU A 9 22.94 35.54 -11.94
C LEU A 9 23.95 34.51 -11.41
N ARG A 10 23.83 33.24 -11.85
CA ARG A 10 24.74 32.16 -11.51
C ARG A 10 24.83 31.14 -12.64
N GLU A 11 25.85 30.29 -12.56
CA GLU A 11 25.96 29.09 -13.38
C GLU A 11 24.71 28.20 -13.28
N PRO A 12 24.28 27.55 -14.38
CA PRO A 12 23.19 26.60 -14.35
C PRO A 12 23.36 25.54 -13.26
N TRP A 13 22.27 25.33 -12.52
CA TRP A 13 22.23 24.41 -11.40
C TRP A 13 21.00 23.51 -11.51
N GLU A 14 21.15 22.25 -11.11
CA GLU A 14 20.04 21.33 -10.94
C GLU A 14 20.18 20.53 -9.66
N GLY A 15 19.03 20.21 -9.07
CA GLY A 15 18.93 19.36 -7.90
C GLY A 15 17.67 18.50 -7.95
N VAL A 16 17.76 17.27 -7.46
CA VAL A 16 16.60 16.38 -7.32
C VAL A 16 16.28 16.22 -5.84
N GLY A 17 15.00 16.35 -5.51
CA GLY A 17 14.51 16.23 -4.15
C GLY A 17 13.19 15.48 -4.02
N TYR A 18 12.78 15.31 -2.77
CA TYR A 18 11.52 14.68 -2.38
C TYR A 18 10.55 15.74 -1.85
N VAL A 19 9.29 15.64 -2.25
CA VAL A 19 8.25 16.55 -1.76
C VAL A 19 7.97 16.18 -0.31
N ILE A 20 8.16 17.13 0.60
CA ILE A 20 7.93 16.98 2.05
C ILE A 20 6.72 17.77 2.54
N LYS A 21 6.27 18.77 1.76
CA LYS A 21 5.06 19.56 2.01
C LYS A 21 4.31 19.73 0.70
N ILE A 22 3.01 19.48 0.73
CA ILE A 22 2.08 19.78 -0.34
C ILE A 22 1.16 20.92 0.10
N PRO A 23 0.57 21.67 -0.84
CA PRO A 23 -0.42 22.70 -0.55
C PRO A 23 -1.55 22.17 0.33
N ASN A 24 -2.00 22.98 1.28
CA ASN A 24 -3.09 22.66 2.19
C ASN A 24 -3.91 23.91 2.54
N SER A 25 -4.89 23.78 3.44
CA SER A 25 -5.77 24.90 3.83
C SER A 25 -5.08 26.08 4.51
N GLN A 26 -3.81 25.94 4.91
CA GLN A 26 -3.03 26.99 5.57
C GLN A 26 -1.98 27.62 4.65
N SER A 27 -1.58 26.96 3.56
CA SER A 27 -0.47 27.40 2.70
C SER A 27 -0.51 26.72 1.33
N ASP A 28 -0.31 27.51 0.27
CA ASP A 28 -0.22 27.03 -1.11
C ASP A 28 1.20 26.60 -1.53
N GLU A 29 2.14 26.55 -0.60
CA GLU A 29 3.54 26.25 -0.89
C GLU A 29 3.81 24.75 -1.01
N VAL A 30 4.71 24.41 -1.94
CA VAL A 30 5.33 23.07 -2.04
C VAL A 30 6.70 23.11 -1.37
N GLY A 31 6.94 22.20 -0.42
CA GLY A 31 8.25 22.01 0.20
C GLY A 31 9.02 20.87 -0.46
N LEU A 32 10.26 21.13 -0.87
CA LEU A 32 11.16 20.15 -1.48
C LEU A 32 12.40 19.96 -0.62
N GLU A 33 12.66 18.74 -0.17
CA GLU A 33 13.93 18.35 0.44
C GLU A 33 14.88 17.88 -0.64
N LEU A 34 15.96 18.64 -0.88
CA LEU A 34 16.96 18.30 -1.89
C LEU A 34 17.85 17.16 -1.41
N ARG A 35 18.08 16.17 -2.27
CA ARG A 35 19.07 15.13 -2.02
C ARG A 35 20.46 15.75 -2.14
N LYS A 36 21.35 15.44 -1.18
CA LYS A 36 22.77 15.79 -1.27
C LYS A 36 23.59 14.56 -1.64
N THR A 37 24.18 14.58 -2.82
CA THR A 37 25.21 13.64 -3.27
C THR A 37 26.60 14.29 -3.14
N GLY A 38 27.65 13.49 -2.93
CA GLY A 38 28.98 13.99 -2.53
C GLY A 38 29.66 14.96 -3.52
N ASN A 39 29.21 15.02 -4.77
CA ASN A 39 29.75 15.89 -5.83
C ASN A 39 28.77 17.00 -6.26
N ASP A 40 27.69 17.25 -5.49
CA ASP A 40 26.68 18.22 -5.90
C ASP A 40 27.21 19.66 -5.78
N LYS A 41 26.91 20.49 -6.79
CA LYS A 41 27.14 21.94 -6.73
C LYS A 41 26.39 22.53 -5.53
N LEU A 42 26.97 23.58 -4.93
CA LEU A 42 26.31 24.31 -3.85
C LEU A 42 24.92 24.78 -4.28
N VAL A 43 23.92 24.53 -3.44
CA VAL A 43 22.54 24.95 -3.68
C VAL A 43 22.49 26.50 -3.70
N PRO A 44 21.89 27.13 -4.72
CA PRO A 44 21.82 28.58 -4.85
C PRO A 44 20.75 29.19 -3.93
N THR A 45 20.99 29.17 -2.61
CA THR A 45 20.04 29.64 -1.58
C THR A 45 19.85 31.15 -1.51
N ASP A 46 20.74 31.90 -2.16
CA ASP A 46 20.71 33.35 -2.31
C ASP A 46 19.79 33.81 -3.46
N LEU A 47 19.34 32.89 -4.32
CA LEU A 47 18.47 33.19 -5.46
C LEU A 47 17.01 32.81 -5.16
N SER A 48 16.07 33.61 -5.66
CA SER A 48 14.63 33.43 -5.41
C SER A 48 13.76 33.37 -6.67
N HIS A 49 14.32 33.63 -7.86
CA HIS A 49 13.60 33.71 -9.12
C HIS A 49 14.31 32.91 -10.23
N ASN A 50 13.63 32.69 -11.36
CA ASN A 50 14.15 31.97 -12.53
C ASN A 50 14.49 30.49 -12.27
N PHE A 51 13.75 29.87 -11.34
CA PHE A 51 13.75 28.43 -11.17
C PHE A 51 12.64 27.78 -11.99
N SER A 52 12.88 26.55 -12.43
CA SER A 52 11.89 25.65 -13.02
C SER A 52 11.83 24.35 -12.21
N ALA A 53 10.63 23.79 -12.08
CA ALA A 53 10.40 22.56 -11.34
C ALA A 53 9.70 21.52 -12.23
N ASP A 54 10.31 20.33 -12.33
CA ASP A 54 9.77 19.21 -13.10
C ASP A 54 9.35 18.06 -12.18
N TYR A 55 8.17 17.49 -12.45
CA TYR A 55 7.81 16.19 -11.89
C TYR A 55 8.62 15.09 -12.57
N VAL A 56 9.39 14.36 -11.76
CA VAL A 56 10.15 13.21 -12.25
C VAL A 56 9.23 12.00 -12.21
N TRP A 57 8.77 11.57 -13.39
CA TRP A 57 8.01 10.34 -13.52
C TRP A 57 8.89 9.13 -13.16
N LYS A 58 8.30 8.16 -12.45
CA LYS A 58 8.94 6.90 -12.08
C LYS A 58 8.07 5.74 -12.51
N ALA A 59 8.65 4.82 -13.27
CA ALA A 59 7.97 3.62 -13.77
C ALA A 59 7.70 2.55 -12.68
N THR A 60 8.28 2.70 -11.49
CA THR A 60 8.40 1.63 -10.49
C THR A 60 7.07 0.93 -10.15
N SER A 61 5.95 1.66 -10.08
CA SER A 61 4.63 1.04 -9.86
C SER A 61 4.21 0.15 -11.03
N TYR A 62 4.40 0.61 -12.26
CA TYR A 62 4.08 -0.12 -13.49
C TYR A 62 4.99 -1.33 -13.68
N ASP A 63 6.29 -1.17 -13.43
CA ASP A 63 7.25 -2.28 -13.50
C ASP A 63 6.87 -3.40 -12.52
N ARG A 64 6.46 -3.03 -11.30
CA ARG A 64 5.98 -3.99 -10.30
C ARG A 64 4.67 -4.67 -10.70
N MET A 65 3.73 -3.94 -11.30
CA MET A 65 2.48 -4.52 -11.82
C MET A 65 2.76 -5.52 -12.95
N GLN A 66 3.61 -5.15 -13.91
CA GLN A 66 3.98 -6.04 -15.02
C GLN A 66 4.76 -7.26 -14.54
N LEU A 67 5.64 -7.09 -13.55
CA LEU A 67 6.33 -8.20 -12.91
C LEU A 67 5.33 -9.13 -12.21
N ALA A 68 4.36 -8.60 -11.45
CA ALA A 68 3.34 -9.41 -10.78
C ALA A 68 2.49 -10.20 -11.78
N MET A 69 2.07 -9.57 -12.89
CA MET A 69 1.34 -10.27 -13.97
C MET A 69 2.19 -11.36 -14.62
N LYS A 70 3.47 -11.09 -14.87
CA LYS A 70 4.40 -12.09 -15.40
C LYS A 70 4.54 -13.26 -14.43
N THR A 71 4.78 -13.00 -13.15
CA THR A 71 4.89 -14.04 -12.10
C THR A 71 3.62 -14.88 -12.03
N PHE A 72 2.44 -14.24 -12.00
CA PHE A 72 1.16 -14.96 -12.00
C PHE A 72 0.96 -15.86 -13.23
N ALA A 73 1.53 -15.50 -14.38
CA ALA A 73 1.40 -16.26 -15.62
C ALA A 73 2.44 -17.39 -15.79
N VAL A 74 3.62 -17.30 -15.16
CA VAL A 74 4.74 -18.22 -15.42
C VAL A 74 5.19 -19.03 -14.20
N ASP A 75 4.81 -18.63 -12.99
CA ASP A 75 5.18 -19.30 -11.74
C ASP A 75 3.94 -19.95 -11.11
N ASP A 76 3.83 -21.27 -11.29
CA ASP A 76 2.73 -22.09 -10.76
C ASP A 76 2.68 -22.11 -9.22
N MET A 77 3.75 -21.67 -8.54
CA MET A 77 3.84 -21.57 -7.08
C MET A 77 3.52 -20.17 -6.53
N SER A 78 3.18 -19.20 -7.39
CA SER A 78 2.91 -17.81 -7.00
C SER A 78 1.65 -17.64 -6.15
N VAL A 79 0.62 -18.47 -6.38
CA VAL A 79 -0.62 -18.55 -5.59
C VAL A 79 -1.09 -19.99 -5.51
N SER A 80 -2.03 -20.30 -4.61
CA SER A 80 -2.66 -21.62 -4.58
C SER A 80 -3.53 -21.86 -5.83
N GLY A 81 -3.65 -23.11 -6.28
CA GLY A 81 -4.48 -23.46 -7.43
C GLY A 81 -5.94 -23.00 -7.29
N TYR A 82 -6.52 -23.09 -6.09
CA TYR A 82 -7.87 -22.57 -5.83
C TYR A 82 -7.97 -21.07 -6.16
N ILE A 83 -7.01 -20.26 -5.68
CA ILE A 83 -7.00 -18.80 -5.95
C ILE A 83 -6.77 -18.53 -7.44
N PHE A 84 -5.83 -19.23 -8.07
CA PHE A 84 -5.55 -19.08 -9.51
C PHE A 84 -6.81 -19.28 -10.36
N HIS A 85 -7.49 -20.42 -10.22
CA HIS A 85 -8.68 -20.72 -11.00
C HIS A 85 -9.85 -19.78 -10.67
N THR A 86 -10.01 -19.40 -9.39
CA THR A 86 -11.06 -18.44 -8.99
C THR A 86 -10.84 -17.07 -9.63
N LEU A 87 -9.60 -16.57 -9.68
CA LEU A 87 -9.27 -15.28 -10.28
C LEU A 87 -9.47 -15.26 -11.80
N LEU A 88 -9.31 -16.40 -12.48
CA LEU A 88 -9.60 -16.55 -13.92
C LEU A 88 -11.08 -16.77 -14.23
N GLY A 89 -11.95 -16.83 -13.22
CA GLY A 89 -13.38 -17.06 -13.41
C GLY A 89 -13.74 -18.50 -13.76
N HIS A 90 -12.85 -19.46 -13.53
CA HIS A 90 -13.17 -20.87 -13.66
C HIS A 90 -14.08 -21.33 -12.52
N GLU A 91 -14.96 -22.30 -12.78
CA GLU A 91 -15.74 -22.92 -11.72
C GLU A 91 -14.84 -23.83 -10.86
N VAL A 92 -14.71 -23.51 -9.57
CA VAL A 92 -13.90 -24.27 -8.61
C VAL A 92 -14.78 -24.68 -7.44
N GLN A 93 -14.71 -25.95 -7.05
CA GLN A 93 -15.37 -26.41 -5.84
C GLN A 93 -14.56 -26.01 -4.60
N LEU A 94 -15.22 -25.31 -3.68
CA LEU A 94 -14.67 -25.00 -2.36
C LEU A 94 -14.48 -26.31 -1.57
N GLN A 95 -13.22 -26.68 -1.34
CA GLN A 95 -12.94 -27.73 -0.37
C GLN A 95 -13.17 -27.19 1.05
N PRO A 96 -13.84 -27.94 1.94
CA PRO A 96 -14.03 -27.53 3.32
C PRO A 96 -12.68 -27.34 4.01
N VAL A 97 -12.36 -26.11 4.39
CA VAL A 97 -11.18 -25.84 5.22
C VAL A 97 -11.53 -26.20 6.66
N GLN A 98 -10.89 -27.26 7.19
CA GLN A 98 -10.96 -27.53 8.62
C GLN A 98 -10.11 -26.49 9.37
N SER A 99 -10.76 -25.42 9.83
CA SER A 99 -10.14 -24.44 10.73
C SER A 99 -10.69 -24.57 12.15
N ARG A 100 -9.78 -24.58 13.13
CA ARG A 100 -10.15 -24.49 14.55
C ARG A 100 -10.48 -23.04 14.86
N LEU A 101 -11.77 -22.71 14.80
CA LEU A 101 -12.25 -21.35 15.09
C LEU A 101 -11.89 -20.92 16.52
N PRO A 102 -11.61 -19.62 16.73
CA PRO A 102 -11.34 -19.10 18.06
C PRO A 102 -12.58 -19.21 18.95
N ARG A 103 -12.37 -19.47 20.24
CA ARG A 103 -13.45 -19.54 21.24
C ARG A 103 -13.99 -18.16 21.63
N LYS A 104 -13.19 -17.11 21.45
CA LYS A 104 -13.53 -15.71 21.71
C LYS A 104 -13.11 -14.87 20.51
N TRP A 105 -14.04 -14.03 20.03
CA TRP A 105 -13.79 -13.15 18.89
C TRP A 105 -13.13 -11.83 19.29
N SER A 106 -13.25 -11.43 20.55
CA SER A 106 -12.67 -10.20 21.07
C SER A 106 -11.15 -10.20 20.99
N VAL A 107 -10.60 -9.04 20.64
CA VAL A 107 -9.16 -8.80 20.53
C VAL A 107 -8.78 -7.69 21.51
N PRO A 108 -7.72 -7.88 22.32
CA PRO A 108 -7.26 -6.84 23.24
C PRO A 108 -6.98 -5.51 22.52
N GLY A 109 -7.54 -4.42 23.03
CA GLY A 109 -7.37 -3.08 22.46
C GLY A 109 -8.26 -2.75 21.26
N LEU A 110 -9.12 -3.66 20.81
CA LEU A 110 -10.12 -3.39 19.77
C LEU A 110 -11.54 -3.27 20.37
N PRO A 111 -12.42 -2.46 19.75
CA PRO A 111 -13.83 -2.38 20.14
C PRO A 111 -14.54 -3.74 20.08
N GLU A 112 -15.65 -3.86 20.81
CA GLU A 112 -16.51 -5.03 20.69
C GLU A 112 -17.12 -5.13 19.29
N LEU A 113 -17.22 -6.37 18.81
CA LEU A 113 -17.74 -6.68 17.49
C LEU A 113 -19.25 -6.86 17.56
N ASN A 114 -19.96 -6.34 16.57
CA ASN A 114 -21.36 -6.69 16.37
C ASN A 114 -21.50 -8.04 15.62
N GLN A 115 -22.73 -8.53 15.50
CA GLN A 115 -23.00 -9.83 14.89
C GLN A 115 -22.51 -9.93 13.44
N SER A 116 -22.75 -8.90 12.60
CA SER A 116 -22.35 -8.95 11.19
C SER A 116 -20.84 -8.97 11.00
N GLN A 117 -20.09 -8.31 11.89
CA GLN A 117 -18.63 -8.37 11.91
C GLN A 117 -18.14 -9.76 12.33
N ILE A 118 -18.75 -10.36 13.36
CA ILE A 118 -18.44 -11.74 13.79
C ILE A 118 -18.68 -12.72 12.65
N ASP A 119 -19.81 -12.61 11.96
CA ASP A 119 -20.15 -13.47 10.83
C ASP A 119 -19.15 -13.31 9.66
N ALA A 120 -18.73 -12.07 9.38
CA ALA A 120 -17.70 -11.79 8.38
C ALA A 120 -16.35 -12.45 8.76
N ILE A 121 -15.90 -12.28 10.00
CA ILE A 121 -14.65 -12.89 10.50
C ILE A 121 -14.73 -14.41 10.41
N LYS A 122 -15.84 -15.00 10.87
CA LYS A 122 -16.06 -16.44 10.82
C LYS A 122 -16.00 -16.96 9.39
N SER A 123 -16.67 -16.29 8.45
CA SER A 123 -16.63 -16.63 7.02
C SER A 123 -15.20 -16.58 6.46
N VAL A 124 -14.43 -15.53 6.81
CA VAL A 124 -13.05 -15.35 6.31
C VAL A 124 -12.11 -16.43 6.83
N LEU A 125 -12.20 -16.81 8.11
CA LEU A 125 -11.34 -17.85 8.70
C LEU A 125 -11.63 -19.27 8.19
N GLN A 126 -12.67 -19.44 7.36
CA GLN A 126 -13.09 -20.73 6.81
C GLN A 126 -12.99 -20.79 5.28
N LYS A 127 -12.65 -19.68 4.62
CA LYS A 127 -12.62 -19.59 3.16
C LYS A 127 -11.24 -19.13 2.69
N PRO A 128 -10.67 -19.76 1.65
CA PRO A 128 -9.38 -19.34 1.08
C PRO A 128 -9.44 -17.98 0.38
N LEU A 129 -10.63 -17.52 -0.01
CA LEU A 129 -10.88 -16.19 -0.58
C LEU A 129 -12.19 -15.64 -0.02
N SER A 130 -12.19 -14.37 0.38
CA SER A 130 -13.37 -13.68 0.91
C SER A 130 -13.39 -12.22 0.47
N LEU A 131 -14.59 -11.72 0.19
CA LEU A 131 -14.85 -10.31 -0.07
C LEU A 131 -15.66 -9.75 1.10
N ILE A 132 -15.16 -8.69 1.73
CA ILE A 132 -15.87 -7.98 2.81
C ILE A 132 -16.30 -6.62 2.27
N GLN A 133 -17.60 -6.35 2.34
CA GLN A 133 -18.17 -5.06 1.96
C GLN A 133 -18.83 -4.40 3.17
N GLY A 134 -18.70 -3.08 3.27
CA GLY A 134 -19.39 -2.30 4.30
C GLY A 134 -19.42 -0.80 3.97
N PRO A 135 -20.54 -0.10 4.21
CA PRO A 135 -20.61 1.36 4.11
C PRO A 135 -19.53 2.12 4.92
N PRO A 136 -19.37 3.43 4.71
CA PRO A 136 -18.56 4.27 5.60
C PRO A 136 -19.01 4.12 7.07
N GLY A 137 -18.06 4.05 8.00
CA GLY A 137 -18.36 3.95 9.43
C GLY A 137 -18.70 2.56 9.97
N THR A 138 -18.81 1.50 9.14
CA THR A 138 -19.23 0.15 9.61
C THR A 138 -18.12 -0.70 10.25
N GLY A 139 -17.02 -0.07 10.68
CA GLY A 139 -15.96 -0.77 11.40
C GLY A 139 -15.09 -1.71 10.54
N LYS A 140 -15.03 -1.55 9.21
CA LYS A 140 -14.19 -2.40 8.33
C LYS A 140 -12.75 -2.58 8.83
N THR A 141 -12.11 -1.50 9.27
CA THR A 141 -10.74 -1.54 9.82
C THR A 141 -10.65 -2.38 11.09
N VAL A 142 -11.64 -2.28 12.00
CA VAL A 142 -11.71 -3.09 13.23
C VAL A 142 -11.91 -4.57 12.88
N THR A 143 -12.81 -4.86 11.94
CA THR A 143 -13.04 -6.22 11.43
C THR A 143 -11.77 -6.80 10.82
N SER A 144 -11.09 -6.07 9.93
CA SER A 144 -9.85 -6.50 9.30
C SER A 144 -8.72 -6.74 10.31
N ALA A 145 -8.53 -5.82 11.27
CA ALA A 145 -7.54 -5.99 12.34
C ALA A 145 -7.82 -7.25 13.18
N THR A 146 -9.09 -7.55 13.44
CA THR A 146 -9.48 -8.78 14.14
C THR A 146 -9.20 -10.04 13.33
N ILE A 147 -9.46 -10.01 12.02
CA ILE A 147 -9.11 -11.11 11.10
C ILE A 147 -7.60 -11.38 11.13
N ILE A 148 -6.79 -10.32 10.96
CA ILE A 148 -5.32 -10.43 10.94
C ILE A 148 -4.81 -11.01 12.26
N TYR A 149 -5.34 -10.54 13.40
CA TYR A 149 -4.98 -11.05 14.71
C TYR A 149 -5.23 -12.56 14.84
N HIS A 150 -6.42 -13.03 14.44
CA HIS A 150 -6.76 -14.45 14.52
C HIS A 150 -5.96 -15.28 13.51
N LEU A 151 -5.75 -14.80 12.27
CA LEU A 151 -4.91 -15.47 11.27
C LEU A 151 -3.47 -15.64 11.75
N ALA A 152 -2.87 -14.58 12.32
CA ALA A 152 -1.52 -14.62 12.86
C ALA A 152 -1.41 -15.64 14.02
N LYS A 153 -2.38 -15.65 14.93
CA LYS A 153 -2.41 -16.60 16.05
C LYS A 153 -2.66 -18.05 15.64
N MET A 154 -3.52 -18.28 14.65
CA MET A 154 -3.89 -19.62 14.20
C MET A 154 -2.80 -20.25 13.34
N SER A 155 -2.15 -19.46 12.48
CA SER A 155 -1.10 -19.97 11.59
C SER A 155 0.27 -20.03 12.25
N GLY A 156 0.55 -19.16 13.24
CA GLY A 156 1.89 -18.97 13.78
C GLY A 156 2.88 -18.36 12.78
N ASN A 157 2.41 -17.93 11.61
CA ASN A 157 3.20 -17.42 10.51
C ASN A 157 2.99 -15.92 10.33
N GLN A 158 3.87 -15.31 9.52
CA GLN A 158 3.71 -13.92 9.11
C GLN A 158 2.46 -13.75 8.23
N VAL A 159 1.72 -12.68 8.48
CA VAL A 159 0.54 -12.27 7.70
C VAL A 159 0.87 -10.96 7.00
N LEU A 160 0.69 -10.91 5.68
CA LEU A 160 0.85 -9.71 4.87
C LEU A 160 -0.44 -8.87 4.89
N VAL A 161 -0.31 -7.55 5.09
CA VAL A 161 -1.41 -6.57 5.14
C VAL A 161 -1.08 -5.41 4.21
#